data_AF-M0BIK2-F1
#
_entry.id   AF-M0BIK2-F1
#
_cell.length_a   1.000
_cell.length_b   1.000
_cell.length_c   1.000
_cell.angle_alpha   90.00
_cell.angle_beta   90.00
_cell.angle_gamma   90.00
#
_symmetry.space_group_name_H-M   'P 1'
#
loop_
_entity.id
_entity.type
_entity.pdbx_description
1 polymer ?
#
loop_
_entity_poly.entity_id
_entity_poly.type
_entity_poly.pdbx_seq_one_letter_code
_entity_poly.pdbx_strand_id
1 'polypeptide(L)' 'MTELDVRDVPPMERHPKIHDAFEDLAAGESLTIVNDHEPKPLFYEFQAEVETFDADGYEVEQVDDAEFRATFPKRET' A
#
# COMPACT_ATOMS: atom_id res chain seq x y z
N MET A 1 -12.13 -2.22 2.90
CA MET A 1 -11.11 -1.15 2.86
C MET A 1 -10.44 -1.11 4.21
N THR A 2 -9.15 -1.44 4.24
CA THR A 2 -8.30 -1.48 5.42
C THR A 2 -7.35 -0.29 5.39
N GLU A 3 -7.10 0.36 6.52
CA GLU A 3 -6.14 1.48 6.63
C GLU A 3 -4.97 1.10 7.54
N LEU A 4 -3.75 1.44 7.13
CA LEU A 4 -2.52 1.17 7.88
C LEU A 4 -1.61 2.41 7.89
N ASP A 5 -1.47 3.06 9.05
CA ASP A 5 -0.47 4.10 9.24
C ASP A 5 0.92 3.48 9.52
N VAL A 6 1.91 3.85 8.71
CA VAL A 6 3.29 3.36 8.80
C VAL A 6 4.31 4.43 9.14
N ARG A 7 3.88 5.66 9.45
CA ARG A 7 4.80 6.78 9.75
C ARG A 7 5.69 6.49 10.97
N ASP A 8 5.13 5.85 11.99
CA ASP A 8 5.85 5.43 13.21
C ASP A 8 6.48 4.02 13.11
N VAL A 9 6.32 3.32 11.97
CA VAL A 9 6.93 2.00 11.76
C VAL A 9 8.36 2.18 11.26
N PRO A 10 9.37 1.48 11.84
CA PRO A 10 10.74 1.58 11.39
C PRO A 10 10.87 1.27 9.88
N PRO A 11 11.69 2.02 9.10
CA PRO A 11 11.71 1.90 7.65
C PRO A 11 11.90 0.47 7.12
N MET A 12 12.75 -0.33 7.78
CA MET A 12 13.01 -1.73 7.39
C MET A 12 11.83 -2.66 7.65
N GLU A 13 10.89 -2.28 8.51
CA GLU A 13 9.72 -3.08 8.90
C GLU A 13 8.46 -2.67 8.13
N ARG A 14 8.47 -1.52 7.44
CA ARG A 14 7.29 -1.01 6.72
C ARG A 14 6.83 -1.94 5.61
N HIS A 15 7.73 -2.29 4.67
CA HIS A 15 7.37 -3.13 3.54
C HIS A 15 6.84 -4.49 4.01
N PRO A 16 7.54 -5.27 4.88
CA PRO A 16 7.00 -6.52 5.40
C PRO A 16 5.59 -6.38 6.00
N LYS A 17 5.38 -5.36 6.85
CA LYS A 17 4.08 -5.14 7.49
C LYS A 17 2.96 -4.81 6.49
N ILE A 18 3.29 -4.08 5.43
CA ILE A 18 2.32 -3.72 4.39
C ILE A 18 1.98 -4.95 3.53
N HIS A 19 2.96 -5.79 3.21
CA HIS A 19 2.74 -7.08 2.52
C HIS A 19 1.84 -7.99 3.34
N ASP A 20 2.12 -8.17 4.63
CA ASP A 20 1.28 -8.98 5.54
C ASP A 20 -0.18 -8.46 5.53
N ALA A 21 -0.37 -7.15 5.69
CA ALA A 21 -1.69 -6.53 5.69
C ALA A 21 -2.43 -6.67 4.35
N PHE A 22 -1.71 -6.70 3.23
CA PHE A 22 -2.29 -6.88 1.90
C PHE A 22 -2.62 -8.36 1.62
N GLU A 23 -1.80 -9.29 2.10
CA GLU A 23 -2.03 -10.73 1.97
C GLU A 23 -3.36 -11.12 2.64
N ASP A 24 -3.65 -10.55 3.81
CA ASP A 24 -4.87 -10.79 4.59
C ASP A 24 -6.17 -10.26 3.94
N LEU A 25 -6.07 -9.40 2.92
CA LEU A 25 -7.26 -8.87 2.22
C LEU A 25 -7.98 -9.95 1.42
N ALA A 26 -9.32 -9.90 1.39
CA ALA A 26 -10.08 -10.64 0.41
C ALA A 26 -9.92 -10.05 -1.01
N ALA A 27 -10.20 -10.85 -2.04
CA ALA A 27 -10.24 -10.37 -3.42
C ALA A 27 -11.26 -9.23 -3.58
N GLY A 28 -10.91 -8.19 -4.34
CA GLY A 28 -11.72 -6.99 -4.52
C GLY A 28 -11.64 -5.98 -3.36
N GLU A 29 -10.91 -6.27 -2.29
CA GLU A 29 -10.64 -5.28 -1.23
C GLU A 29 -9.40 -4.43 -1.53
N SER A 30 -9.21 -3.38 -0.74
CA SER A 30 -8.07 -2.48 -0.83
C SER A 30 -7.45 -2.16 0.52
N LEU A 31 -6.13 -1.94 0.51
CA LEU A 31 -5.35 -1.41 1.62
C LEU A 31 -4.95 0.03 1.31
N THR A 32 -5.26 0.97 2.20
CA THR A 32 -4.72 2.32 2.15
C THR A 32 -3.64 2.48 3.21
N ILE A 33 -2.44 2.88 2.80
CA ILE A 33 -1.36 3.21 3.73
C ILE A 33 -1.26 4.72 3.93
N VAL A 34 -0.93 5.13 5.15
CA VAL A 34 -0.52 6.51 5.46
C VAL A 34 1.00 6.52 5.66
N ASN A 35 1.72 7.23 4.80
CA ASN A 35 3.19 7.26 4.77
C ASN A 35 3.71 8.70 4.81
N ASP A 36 4.93 8.91 5.32
CA ASP A 36 5.57 10.24 5.40
C ASP A 36 6.19 10.71 4.07
N HIS A 37 6.18 9.86 3.04
CA HIS A 37 6.69 10.17 1.71
C HIS A 37 5.90 9.40 0.65
N GLU A 38 6.03 9.81 -0.60
CA GLU A 38 5.39 9.11 -1.72
C GLU A 38 5.95 7.67 -1.85
N PRO A 39 5.12 6.63 -1.79
CA PRO A 39 5.57 5.24 -1.72
C PRO A 39 5.93 4.63 -3.09
N LYS A 40 6.61 5.40 -3.96
CA LYS A 40 7.02 4.94 -5.30
C LYS A 40 7.80 3.61 -5.31
N PRO A 41 8.81 3.40 -4.43
CA PRO A 41 9.54 2.13 -4.42
C PRO A 41 8.64 0.94 -4.10
N LEU A 42 7.75 1.11 -3.13
CA LEU A 42 6.79 0.09 -2.70
C LEU A 42 5.77 -0.21 -3.81
N PHE A 43 5.29 0.80 -4.54
CA PHE A 43 4.43 0.59 -5.71
C PHE A 43 5.10 -0.33 -6.75
N TYR A 44 6.37 -0.06 -7.11
CA TYR A 44 7.09 -0.89 -8.08
C TYR A 44 7.37 -2.30 -7.55
N GLU A 45 7.66 -2.43 -6.26
CA GLU A 45 7.81 -3.74 -5.59
C GLU A 45 6.52 -4.55 -5.70
N PHE A 46 5.38 -3.97 -5.32
CA PHE A 46 4.06 -4.61 -5.45
C PHE A 46 3.73 -4.97 -6.90
N GLN A 47 3.98 -4.07 -7.84
CA GLN A 47 3.74 -4.31 -9.27
C GLN A 47 4.59 -5.47 -9.81
N ALA A 48 5.81 -5.65 -9.30
CA ALA A 48 6.72 -6.69 -9.75
C ALA A 48 6.47 -8.04 -9.07
N GLU A 49 6.10 -8.05 -7.78
CA GLU A 49 6.15 -9.25 -6.95
C GLU A 49 4.77 -9.78 -6.53
N VAL A 50 3.71 -8.97 -6.60
CA VAL A 50 2.39 -9.34 -6.08
C VAL A 50 1.39 -9.55 -7.23
N GLU A 51 1.14 -10.81 -7.60
CA GLU A 51 0.27 -11.16 -8.74
C GLU A 51 -1.19 -10.69 -8.57
N THR A 52 -1.68 -10.61 -7.34
CA THR A 52 -3.05 -10.17 -7.04
C THR A 52 -3.18 -8.65 -6.88
N PHE A 53 -2.10 -7.89 -6.99
CA PHE A 53 -2.14 -6.44 -6.93
C PHE A 53 -2.70 -5.86 -8.23
N ASP A 54 -3.68 -4.97 -8.12
CA ASP A 54 -4.23 -4.24 -9.26
C ASP A 54 -3.52 -2.90 -9.42
N ALA A 55 -2.44 -2.90 -10.21
CA ALA A 55 -1.64 -1.71 -10.47
C ALA A 55 -2.41 -0.62 -11.25
N ASP A 56 -3.41 -0.99 -12.05
CA ASP A 56 -4.24 -0.03 -12.80
C ASP A 56 -5.19 0.75 -11.86
N GLY A 57 -5.59 0.14 -10.74
CA GLY A 57 -6.40 0.77 -9.70
C GLY A 57 -5.60 1.45 -8.58
N TYR A 58 -4.27 1.47 -8.65
CA TYR A 58 -3.44 2.13 -7.64
C TYR A 58 -3.63 3.64 -7.65
N GLU A 59 -3.82 4.22 -6.47
CA GLU A 59 -4.01 5.66 -6.30
C GLU A 59 -3.09 6.18 -5.19
N VAL A 60 -2.56 7.40 -5.37
CA VAL A 60 -1.81 8.11 -4.33
C VAL A 60 -2.24 9.56 -4.26
N GLU A 61 -2.53 10.03 -3.05
CA GLU A 61 -2.83 11.41 -2.74
C GLU A 61 -1.79 11.96 -1.75
N GLN A 62 -1.26 13.14 -2.03
CA GLN A 62 -0.53 13.92 -1.04
C GLN A 62 -1.51 14.82 -0.29
N VAL A 63 -1.69 14.55 1.00
CA VAL A 63 -2.63 15.29 1.86
C VAL A 63 -1.97 16.57 2.37
N ASP A 64 -0.71 16.47 2.79
CA ASP A 64 0.14 17.61 3.17
C ASP A 64 1.64 17.28 2.95
N ASP A 65 2.56 18.13 3.43
CA ASP A 65 4.00 17.95 3.28
C ASP A 65 4.55 16.65 3.92
N ALA A 66 3.85 16.06 4.89
CA ALA A 66 4.28 14.89 5.65
C ALA A 66 3.26 13.73 5.64
N GLU A 67 2.23 13.80 4.80
CA GLU A 67 1.20 12.77 4.71
C GLU A 67 0.87 12.42 3.25
N PHE A 68 1.17 11.17 2.89
CA PHE A 68 0.77 10.53 1.64
C PHE A 68 -0.18 9.38 1.96
N ARG A 69 -1.31 9.34 1.27
CA ARG A 69 -2.27 8.23 1.32
C ARG A 69 -2.20 7.47 0.01
N ALA A 70 -1.77 6.22 0.07
CA ALA A 70 -1.67 5.37 -1.12
C ALA A 70 -2.56 4.14 -0.97
N THR A 71 -3.43 3.92 -1.96
CA THR A 71 -4.40 2.83 -2.00
C THR A 71 -3.89 1.72 -2.92
N PHE A 72 -3.77 0.53 -2.36
CA PHE A 72 -3.34 -0.70 -3.00
C PHE A 72 -4.55 -1.64 -3.13
N PRO A 73 -5.23 -1.69 -4.28
CA PRO A 73 -6.32 -2.62 -4.52
C PRO A 73 -5.83 -4.04 -4.83
N LYS A 74 -6.61 -5.02 -4.37
CA LYS A 74 -6.45 -6.44 -4.70
C LYS A 74 -7.47 -6.82 -5.77
N ARG A 75 -7.02 -7.49 -6.82
CA ARG A 75 -7.85 -7.92 -7.95
C ARG A 75 -9.06 -8.72 -7.49
N GLU A 76 -10.17 -8.56 -8.20
CA GLU A 76 -11.30 -9.49 -8.13
C GLU A 76 -10.86 -10.85 -8.69
N THR A 77 -11.35 -11.96 -8.11
CA THR A 77 -11.03 -13.33 -8.56
C THR A 77 -11.74 -13.66 -9.88
#